data_AF-A0A9X2P6K8-F1
#
_entry.id   AF-A0A9X2P6K8-F1
#
_cell.length_a   1.000
_cell.length_b   1.000
_cell.length_c   1.000
_cell.angle_alpha   90.00
_cell.angle_beta   90.00
_cell.angle_gamma   90.00
#
_symmetry.space_group_name_H-M   'P 1'
#
loop_
_entity.id
_entity.type
_entity.pdbx_description
1 polymer ?
#
loop_
_entity_poly.entity_id
_entity_poly.type
_entity_poly.pdbx_seq_one_letter_code
_entity_poly.pdbx_strand_id
1 'polypeptide(L)'
;MKKSTFLFAILIMALFTYKAEAQALKVPKAEIPTADLQKQLLGALDSVEGLGLSADQTSKLKANNKTFAGEIFKILGGSGSDDAKKGLLNNLGGERQKFLTSLLGNDLLGKYTKKINGLIKPFKSKLGLASLLF
;
A
#
# COMPACT_ATOMS: atom_id res chain seq x y z
N MET A 1 65.67 -1.90 -9.26
CA MET A 1 64.33 -2.18 -9.82
C MET A 1 63.29 -2.54 -8.73
N LYS A 2 63.02 -1.67 -7.73
CA LYS A 2 62.06 -2.00 -6.64
C LYS A 2 61.19 -0.81 -6.14
N LYS A 3 61.21 0.35 -6.82
CA LYS A 3 60.41 1.53 -6.42
C LYS A 3 59.29 1.90 -7.41
N SER A 4 59.28 1.29 -8.59
CA SER A 4 58.26 1.58 -9.63
C SER A 4 56.97 0.78 -9.45
N THR A 5 56.99 -0.30 -8.68
CA THR A 5 55.81 -1.16 -8.43
C THR A 5 54.86 -0.57 -7.38
N PHE A 6 55.33 0.34 -6.53
CA PHE A 6 54.51 0.95 -5.49
C PHE A 6 53.62 2.07 -6.03
N LEU A 7 54.08 2.79 -7.07
CA LEU A 7 53.30 3.86 -7.72
C LEU A 7 52.18 3.32 -8.63
N PHE A 8 52.34 2.10 -9.17
CA PHE A 8 51.28 1.44 -9.94
C PHE A 8 50.12 0.92 -9.06
N ALA A 9 50.39 0.58 -7.80
CA ALA A 9 49.37 0.10 -6.86
C ALA A 9 48.40 1.19 -6.41
N ILE A 10 48.85 2.45 -6.35
CA ILE A 10 48.02 3.60 -5.96
C ILE A 10 47.15 4.07 -7.14
N LEU A 11 47.64 3.93 -8.38
CA LEU A 11 46.89 4.32 -9.58
C LEU A 11 45.69 3.39 -9.86
N ILE A 12 45.79 2.11 -9.47
CA ILE A 12 44.70 1.14 -9.66
C ILE A 12 43.60 1.31 -8.60
N MET A 13 43.92 1.86 -7.42
CA MET A 13 42.94 2.10 -6.36
C MET A 13 42.03 3.32 -6.62
N ALA A 14 42.44 4.23 -7.51
CA ALA A 14 41.65 5.42 -7.89
C ALA A 14 40.51 5.12 -8.88
N LEU A 15 40.48 3.92 -9.50
CA LEU A 15 39.50 3.55 -10.52
C LEU A 15 38.23 2.87 -9.96
N PHE A 16 38.13 2.68 -8.65
CA PHE A 16 36.95 2.08 -7.99
C PHE A 16 36.14 3.08 -7.17
N THR A 17 36.11 4.35 -7.58
CA THR A 17 35.04 5.25 -7.16
C THR A 17 33.77 4.87 -7.91
N TYR A 18 33.15 3.78 -7.47
CA TYR A 18 31.77 3.47 -7.83
C TYR A 18 30.95 4.70 -7.47
N LYS A 19 30.46 5.41 -8.49
CA LYS A 19 29.26 6.20 -8.31
C LYS A 19 28.18 5.20 -7.97
N ALA A 20 27.93 5.04 -6.68
CA ALA A 20 26.62 4.70 -6.21
C ALA A 20 25.75 5.91 -6.59
N GLU A 21 25.37 5.99 -7.87
CA GLU A 21 24.12 6.62 -8.21
C GLU A 21 23.13 5.83 -7.38
N ALA A 22 22.71 6.42 -6.26
CA ALA A 22 21.47 6.05 -5.63
C ALA A 22 20.50 6.01 -6.80
N GLN A 23 20.18 4.80 -7.25
CA GLN A 23 19.08 4.60 -8.16
C GLN A 23 17.95 5.25 -7.39
N ALA A 24 17.62 6.48 -7.78
CA ALA A 24 16.36 7.06 -7.48
C ALA A 24 15.43 6.01 -8.04
N LEU A 25 15.00 5.09 -7.17
CA LEU A 25 13.86 4.25 -7.37
C LEU A 25 12.89 5.25 -7.96
N LYS A 26 12.65 5.12 -9.26
CA LYS A 26 11.52 5.77 -9.89
C LYS A 26 10.37 5.08 -9.20
N VAL A 27 10.05 5.53 -7.99
CA VAL A 27 8.76 5.36 -7.36
C VAL A 27 7.86 5.77 -8.50
N PRO A 28 7.15 4.81 -9.12
CA PRO A 28 6.32 5.11 -10.27
C PRO A 28 5.53 6.34 -9.88
N LYS A 29 5.69 7.43 -10.64
CA LYS A 29 5.00 8.70 -10.40
C LYS A 29 3.56 8.30 -10.13
N ALA A 30 3.13 8.46 -8.89
CA ALA A 30 1.97 7.73 -8.44
C ALA A 30 0.77 8.25 -9.23
N GLU A 31 0.32 7.48 -10.21
CA GLU A 31 -0.97 7.71 -10.85
C GLU A 31 -2.02 7.43 -9.78
N ILE A 32 -2.44 8.48 -9.09
CA ILE A 32 -3.54 8.43 -8.14
C ILE A 32 -4.41 9.66 -8.40
N PRO A 33 -5.75 9.62 -8.39
CA PRO A 33 -6.71 8.51 -8.33
C PRO A 33 -7.58 8.44 -9.61
N THR A 34 -7.75 7.27 -10.22
CA THR A 34 -8.85 7.14 -11.19
C THR A 34 -10.13 6.81 -10.43
N ALA A 35 -11.22 7.50 -10.74
CA ALA A 35 -12.54 7.21 -10.17
C ALA A 35 -12.92 5.73 -10.37
N ASP A 36 -12.42 5.11 -11.45
CA ASP A 36 -12.60 3.70 -11.74
C ASP A 36 -11.84 2.78 -10.77
N LEU A 37 -10.59 3.11 -10.39
CA LEU A 37 -9.87 2.31 -9.40
C LEU A 37 -10.53 2.41 -8.02
N GLN A 38 -11.08 3.57 -7.66
CA GLN A 38 -11.87 3.72 -6.43
C GLN A 38 -13.14 2.88 -6.45
N LYS A 39 -13.87 2.86 -7.57
CA LYS A 39 -15.03 1.98 -7.76
C LYS A 39 -14.66 0.51 -7.70
N GLN A 40 -13.54 0.11 -8.30
CA GLN A 40 -13.03 -1.26 -8.25
C GLN A 40 -12.68 -1.68 -6.81
N LEU A 41 -11.97 -0.82 -6.07
CA LEU A 41 -11.65 -1.08 -4.66
C LEU A 41 -12.92 -1.21 -3.83
N LEU A 42 -13.86 -0.26 -3.96
CA LEU A 42 -15.12 -0.32 -3.23
C LEU A 42 -15.93 -1.57 -3.58
N GLY A 43 -16.01 -1.94 -4.86
CA GLY A 43 -16.67 -3.16 -5.31
C GLY A 43 -16.04 -4.42 -4.72
N ALA A 44 -14.71 -4.47 -4.61
CA ALA A 44 -14.02 -5.57 -3.92
C ALA A 44 -14.39 -5.61 -2.42
N LEU A 45 -14.32 -4.47 -1.73
CA LEU A 45 -14.65 -4.34 -0.30
C LEU A 45 -16.11 -4.72 0.00
N ASP A 46 -17.03 -4.37 -0.88
CA ASP A 46 -18.47 -4.61 -0.72
C ASP A 46 -18.91 -6.02 -1.11
N SER A 47 -18.03 -6.84 -1.69
CA SER A 47 -18.34 -8.25 -2.01
C SER A 47 -18.31 -9.11 -0.74
N VAL A 48 -19.38 -9.01 0.04
CA VAL A 48 -19.54 -9.67 1.34
C VAL A 48 -20.46 -10.90 1.28
N GLU A 49 -20.94 -11.25 0.08
CA GLU A 49 -21.80 -12.41 -0.14
C GLU A 49 -21.09 -13.70 0.31
N GLY A 50 -21.83 -14.61 0.94
CA GLY A 50 -21.29 -15.88 1.43
C GLY A 50 -20.46 -15.79 2.72
N LEU A 51 -20.31 -14.60 3.32
CA LEU A 51 -19.64 -14.44 4.61
C LEU A 51 -20.54 -14.71 5.82
N GLY A 52 -21.86 -14.83 5.62
CA GLY A 52 -22.82 -15.09 6.71
C GLY A 52 -23.03 -13.88 7.64
N LEU A 53 -22.84 -12.66 7.14
CA LEU A 53 -23.07 -11.43 7.91
C LEU A 53 -24.56 -11.21 8.17
N SER A 54 -24.89 -10.67 9.34
CA SER A 54 -26.23 -10.13 9.58
C SER A 54 -26.50 -8.91 8.70
N ALA A 55 -27.77 -8.52 8.58
CA ALA A 55 -28.15 -7.30 7.84
C ALA A 55 -27.51 -6.03 8.43
N ASP A 56 -27.46 -5.95 9.77
CA ASP A 56 -26.83 -4.84 10.49
C ASP A 56 -25.31 -4.80 10.25
N GLN A 57 -24.63 -5.95 10.35
CA GLN A 57 -23.20 -6.05 10.04
C GLN A 57 -22.90 -5.67 8.59
N THR A 58 -23.72 -6.15 7.66
CA THR A 58 -23.57 -5.84 6.23
C THR A 58 -23.71 -4.34 5.98
N SER A 59 -24.74 -3.70 6.53
CA SER A 59 -24.97 -2.26 6.37
C SER A 59 -23.82 -1.43 6.93
N LYS A 60 -23.40 -1.72 8.17
CA LYS A 60 -22.28 -1.02 8.84
C LYS A 60 -20.96 -1.22 8.09
N LEU A 61 -20.69 -2.44 7.63
CA LEU A 61 -19.47 -2.74 6.88
C LEU A 61 -19.42 -1.97 5.56
N LYS A 62 -20.50 -1.98 4.76
CA LYS A 62 -20.57 -1.24 3.49
C LYS A 62 -20.45 0.27 3.69
N ALA A 63 -21.09 0.81 4.73
CA ALA A 63 -20.93 2.23 5.08
C ALA A 63 -19.45 2.56 5.39
N ASN A 64 -18.78 1.74 6.20
CA ASN A 64 -17.37 1.94 6.50
C ASN A 64 -16.47 1.69 5.27
N ASN A 65 -16.79 0.74 4.40
CA ASN A 65 -16.05 0.48 3.15
C ASN A 65 -16.02 1.71 2.25
N LYS A 66 -17.17 2.38 2.09
CA LYS A 66 -17.29 3.60 1.29
C LYS A 66 -16.39 4.71 1.84
N THR A 67 -16.42 4.94 3.16
CA THR A 67 -15.56 5.92 3.82
C THR A 67 -14.09 5.55 3.70
N PHE A 68 -13.73 4.29 3.98
CA PHE A 68 -12.34 3.80 3.93
C PHE A 68 -11.73 3.93 2.53
N ALA A 69 -12.45 3.49 1.49
CA ALA A 69 -12.01 3.68 0.11
C ALA A 69 -11.88 5.16 -0.24
N GLY A 70 -12.85 6.00 0.14
CA GLY A 70 -12.78 7.44 -0.08
C GLY A 70 -11.55 8.10 0.56
N GLU A 71 -11.29 7.82 1.83
CA GLU A 71 -10.14 8.37 2.55
C GLU A 71 -8.80 7.89 1.99
N ILE A 72 -8.70 6.63 1.52
CA ILE A 72 -7.51 6.15 0.79
C ILE A 72 -7.20 7.08 -0.39
N PHE A 73 -8.17 7.28 -1.29
CA PHE A 73 -7.92 8.07 -2.50
C PHE A 73 -7.74 9.57 -2.22
N LYS A 74 -8.36 10.08 -1.16
CA LYS A 74 -8.13 11.45 -0.67
C LYS A 74 -6.71 11.63 -0.13
N ILE A 75 -6.20 10.70 0.69
CA ILE A 75 -4.82 10.75 1.20
C ILE A 75 -3.83 10.68 0.04
N LEU A 76 -4.06 9.74 -0.87
CA LEU A 76 -3.20 9.50 -2.00
C LEU A 76 -3.18 10.67 -3.00
N GLY A 77 -4.34 11.28 -3.27
CA GLY A 77 -4.50 12.47 -4.11
C GLY A 77 -4.14 13.79 -3.43
N GLY A 78 -3.90 13.79 -2.11
CA GLY A 78 -3.55 14.97 -1.34
C GLY A 78 -2.13 15.50 -1.63
N SER A 79 -1.92 16.77 -1.31
CA SER A 79 -0.60 17.40 -1.29
C SER A 79 0.16 16.98 -0.03
N GLY A 80 1.28 16.30 -0.18
CA GLY A 80 2.11 15.83 0.93
C GLY A 80 3.20 14.89 0.44
N SER A 81 4.26 14.73 1.22
CA SER A 81 5.31 13.76 0.91
C SER A 81 4.77 12.33 1.01
N ASP A 82 5.41 11.40 0.31
CA ASP A 82 5.05 9.98 0.37
C ASP A 82 5.11 9.43 1.80
N ASP A 83 6.04 9.91 2.64
CA ASP A 83 6.15 9.48 4.03
C ASP A 83 5.00 10.00 4.90
N ALA A 84 4.56 11.24 4.68
CA ALA A 84 3.36 11.76 5.33
C ALA A 84 2.12 10.95 4.92
N LYS A 85 1.99 10.60 3.63
CA LYS A 85 0.90 9.76 3.12
C LYS A 85 0.92 8.36 3.73
N LYS A 86 2.09 7.71 3.84
CA LYS A 86 2.25 6.42 4.52
C LYS A 86 1.78 6.49 5.99
N GLY A 87 2.17 7.55 6.71
CA GLY A 87 1.72 7.77 8.09
C GLY A 87 0.19 7.85 8.20
N LEU A 88 -0.45 8.61 7.32
CA LEU A 88 -1.91 8.72 7.26
C LEU A 88 -2.58 7.40 6.91
N LEU A 89 -2.05 6.67 5.93
CA LEU A 89 -2.57 5.34 5.54
C LEU A 89 -2.43 4.34 6.69
N ASN A 90 -1.30 4.31 7.40
CA ASN A 90 -1.10 3.43 8.55
C ASN A 90 -2.12 3.70 9.65
N ASN A 91 -2.39 4.98 9.96
CA ASN A 91 -3.42 5.35 10.93
C ASN A 91 -4.80 4.88 10.47
N LEU A 92 -5.16 5.13 9.20
CA LEU A 92 -6.42 4.70 8.61
C LEU A 92 -6.57 3.16 8.64
N GLY A 93 -5.50 2.42 8.35
CA GLY A 93 -5.46 0.96 8.46
C GLY A 93 -5.70 0.47 9.90
N GLY A 94 -5.10 1.15 10.89
CA GLY A 94 -5.30 0.85 12.30
C GLY A 94 -6.75 1.09 12.76
N GLU A 95 -7.36 2.20 12.36
CA GLU A 95 -8.78 2.48 12.63
C GLU A 95 -9.70 1.46 11.97
N ARG A 96 -9.43 1.14 10.70
CA ARG A 96 -10.15 0.12 9.95
C ARG A 96 -10.07 -1.24 10.62
N GLN A 97 -8.89 -1.64 11.08
CA GLN A 97 -8.69 -2.91 11.77
C GLN A 97 -9.51 -2.97 13.08
N LYS A 98 -9.49 -1.91 13.89
CA LYS A 98 -10.29 -1.84 15.13
C LYS A 98 -11.79 -1.95 14.84
N PHE A 99 -12.27 -1.21 13.85
CA PHE A 99 -13.66 -1.27 13.41
C PHE A 99 -14.06 -2.69 12.97
N LEU A 100 -13.24 -3.31 12.11
CA LEU A 100 -13.51 -4.65 11.60
C LEU A 100 -13.51 -5.71 12.69
N THR A 101 -12.52 -5.68 13.60
CA THR A 101 -12.49 -6.60 14.74
C THR A 101 -13.72 -6.44 15.62
N SER A 102 -14.15 -5.20 15.90
CA SER A 102 -15.34 -4.93 16.70
C SER A 102 -16.64 -5.37 16.03
N LEU A 103 -16.75 -5.24 14.70
CA LEU A 103 -17.98 -5.54 13.97
C LEU A 103 -18.12 -7.03 13.64
N LEU A 104 -17.03 -7.66 13.24
CA LEU A 104 -17.02 -9.01 12.66
C LEU A 104 -16.54 -10.06 13.68
N GLY A 105 -15.72 -9.68 14.66
CA GLY A 105 -14.96 -10.63 15.46
C GLY A 105 -13.92 -11.37 14.61
N ASN A 106 -13.09 -12.19 15.26
CA ASN A 106 -11.88 -12.73 14.63
C ASN A 106 -12.15 -13.70 13.46
N ASP A 107 -13.18 -14.55 13.55
CA ASP A 107 -13.48 -15.56 12.51
C ASP A 107 -13.96 -14.91 11.20
N LEU A 108 -15.01 -14.08 11.28
CA LEU A 108 -15.55 -13.38 10.11
C LEU A 108 -14.56 -12.38 9.53
N LEU A 109 -13.76 -11.73 10.39
CA LEU A 109 -12.66 -10.87 9.94
C LEU A 109 -11.64 -11.63 9.10
N GLY A 110 -11.19 -12.82 9.55
CA GLY A 110 -10.27 -13.64 8.78
C GLY A 110 -10.82 -14.01 7.40
N LYS A 111 -12.10 -14.40 7.34
CA LYS A 111 -12.80 -14.71 6.07
C LYS A 111 -12.91 -13.49 5.17
N TYR A 112 -13.30 -12.35 5.73
CA TYR A 112 -13.40 -11.07 5.01
C TYR A 112 -12.04 -10.68 4.43
N THR A 113 -10.99 -10.60 5.25
CA THR A 113 -9.64 -10.22 4.81
C THR A 113 -9.12 -11.13 3.71
N LYS A 114 -9.28 -12.46 3.85
CA LYS A 114 -8.87 -13.41 2.81
C LYS A 114 -9.61 -13.17 1.49
N LYS A 115 -10.92 -12.93 1.54
CA LYS A 115 -11.75 -12.65 0.36
C LYS A 115 -11.30 -11.35 -0.32
N ILE A 116 -11.15 -10.27 0.45
CA ILE A 116 -10.70 -8.96 -0.05
C ILE A 116 -9.32 -9.07 -0.70
N ASN A 117 -8.37 -9.75 -0.06
CA ASN A 117 -7.02 -9.92 -0.61
C ASN A 117 -7.03 -10.70 -1.93
N GLY A 118 -7.91 -11.68 -2.08
CA GLY A 118 -8.13 -12.38 -3.34
C GLY A 118 -8.66 -11.44 -4.44
N LEU A 119 -9.65 -10.62 -4.12
CA LEU A 119 -10.30 -9.70 -5.06
C LEU A 119 -9.41 -8.53 -5.48
N ILE A 120 -8.58 -8.01 -4.56
CA ILE A 120 -7.69 -6.88 -4.83
C ILE A 120 -6.43 -7.30 -5.59
N LYS A 121 -5.98 -8.55 -5.44
CA LYS A 121 -4.73 -9.06 -6.04
C LYS A 121 -4.49 -8.62 -7.50
N PRO A 122 -5.46 -8.67 -8.43
CA PRO A 122 -5.25 -8.28 -9.83
C PRO A 122 -4.91 -6.80 -10.04
N PHE A 123 -5.31 -5.91 -9.12
CA PHE A 123 -5.07 -4.47 -9.22
C PHE A 123 -4.29 -3.89 -8.04
N LYS A 124 -3.77 -4.73 -7.13
CA LYS A 124 -3.05 -4.31 -5.93
C LYS A 124 -1.89 -3.36 -6.22
N SER A 125 -1.11 -3.62 -7.27
CA SER A 125 0.01 -2.76 -7.68
C SER A 125 -0.43 -1.35 -8.10
N LYS A 126 -1.66 -1.20 -8.60
CA LYS A 126 -2.23 0.09 -8.99
C LYS A 126 -2.66 0.95 -7.80
N LEU A 127 -2.79 0.36 -6.60
CA LEU A 127 -3.12 1.10 -5.38
C LEU A 127 -1.94 1.89 -4.79
N GLY A 128 -0.74 1.74 -5.35
CA GLY A 128 0.46 2.44 -4.89
C GLY A 128 0.71 2.21 -3.39
N LEU A 129 0.90 3.29 -2.63
CA LEU A 129 1.15 3.22 -1.18
C LEU A 129 0.00 2.55 -0.40
N ALA A 130 -1.24 2.64 -0.87
CA ALA A 130 -2.37 2.01 -0.18
C ALA A 130 -2.39 0.48 -0.31
N SER A 131 -1.56 -0.10 -1.18
CA SER A 131 -1.37 -1.56 -1.24
C SER A 131 -0.87 -2.15 0.08
N LEU A 132 -0.26 -1.33 0.95
CA LEU A 132 0.22 -1.72 2.29
C LEU A 132 -0.90 -2.02 3.29
N LEU A 133 -2.14 -1.63 2.99
CA LEU A 133 -3.31 -1.86 3.84
C LEU A 133 -3.96 -3.24 3.66
N PHE A 134 -3.46 -4.03 2.70
CA PHE A 134 -4.08 -5.30 2.26
C PHE A 134 -3.04 -6.44 2.23
#